data_AF-A0A3D3X4M0-F1
#
_entry.id   AF-A0A3D3X4M0-F1
#
_cell.length_a   1.000
_cell.length_b   1.000
_cell.length_c   1.000
_cell.angle_alpha   90.00
_cell.angle_beta   90.00
_cell.angle_gamma   90.00
#
_symmetry.space_group_name_H-M   'P 1'
#
loop_
_entity.id
_entity.type
_entity.pdbx_description
1 polymer ?
#
loop_
_entity_poly.entity_id
_entity_poly.type
_entity_poly.pdbx_seq_one_letter_code
_entity_poly.pdbx_strand_id
1 'polypeptide(L)'
;MANEVFQPSDRLVLLKRREELYRKLLELSQRQFVESETREWDWLLDLKQKCIDELMKLDELENQWNEIHRLDYSPQELETLQNLESLLGRLLESEEATESSMNLEKQFLSKEMSQLRQQVHY
;
A
#
# COMPACT_ATOMS: atom_id res chain seq x y z
N MET A 1 -7.91 -22.29 -23.68
CA MET A 1 -8.05 -21.50 -22.44
C MET A 1 -8.65 -22.45 -21.43
N ALA A 2 -7.87 -22.91 -20.47
CA ALA A 2 -8.39 -23.81 -19.44
C ALA A 2 -9.34 -22.99 -18.57
N ASN A 3 -10.62 -23.36 -18.54
CA ASN A 3 -11.53 -22.92 -17.48
C ASN A 3 -11.03 -23.58 -16.19
N GLU A 4 -10.05 -22.96 -15.54
CA GLU A 4 -9.67 -23.32 -14.18
C GLU A 4 -10.86 -22.93 -13.29
N VAL A 5 -11.67 -23.93 -12.96
CA VAL A 5 -12.78 -23.77 -12.02
C VAL A 5 -12.15 -23.47 -10.67
N PHE A 6 -12.37 -22.26 -10.16
CA PHE A 6 -12.00 -21.88 -8.81
C PHE A 6 -12.47 -22.95 -7.83
N GLN A 7 -11.57 -23.42 -6.99
CA GLN A 7 -11.86 -24.35 -5.93
C GLN A 7 -12.21 -23.60 -4.64
N PRO A 8 -13.01 -24.17 -3.74
CA PRO A 8 -13.29 -23.57 -2.44
C PRO A 8 -12.03 -23.25 -1.61
N SER A 9 -10.93 -23.99 -1.80
CA SER A 9 -9.64 -23.75 -1.14
C SER A 9 -8.92 -22.49 -1.63
N ASP A 10 -9.30 -21.94 -2.78
CA ASP A 10 -8.56 -20.86 -3.43
C ASP A 10 -8.73 -19.52 -2.71
N ARG A 11 -9.83 -19.31 -1.97
CA ARG A 11 -10.02 -18.08 -1.18
C ARG A 11 -8.90 -17.87 -0.17
N LEU A 12 -8.49 -18.91 0.56
CA LEU A 12 -7.38 -18.80 1.50
C LEU A 12 -6.06 -18.43 0.79
N VAL A 13 -5.84 -18.94 -0.42
CA VAL A 13 -4.66 -18.59 -1.23
C VAL A 13 -4.69 -17.12 -1.65
N LEU A 14 -5.84 -16.64 -2.11
CA LEU A 14 -6.03 -15.23 -2.47
C LEU A 14 -5.81 -14.31 -1.26
N LEU A 15 -6.40 -14.64 -0.11
CA LEU A 15 -6.23 -13.87 1.12
C LEU A 15 -4.78 -13.83 1.61
N LYS A 16 -4.06 -14.96 1.57
CA LYS A 16 -2.63 -14.98 1.93
C LYS A 16 -1.79 -14.18 0.97
N ARG A 17 -2.09 -14.23 -0.33
CA ARG A 17 -1.37 -13.42 -1.32
C ARG A 17 -1.59 -11.94 -1.09
N ARG A 18 -2.82 -11.52 -0.77
CA ARG A 18 -3.14 -10.15 -0.36
C ARG A 18 -2.34 -9.73 0.88
N GLU A 19 -2.22 -10.61 1.86
CA GLU A 19 -1.46 -10.35 3.09
C GLU A 19 0.02 -10.10 2.79
N GLU A 20 0.63 -10.91 1.92
CA GLU A 20 2.01 -10.70 1.46
C GLU A 20 2.20 -9.33 0.80
N LEU A 21 1.26 -8.92 -0.06
CA LEU A 21 1.31 -7.63 -0.73
C LEU A 21 1.17 -6.45 0.24
N TYR A 22 0.30 -6.55 1.25
CA TYR A 22 0.18 -5.51 2.28
C TYR A 22 1.42 -5.42 3.15
N ARG A 23 2.05 -6.54 3.52
CA ARG A 23 3.34 -6.52 4.23
C ARG A 23 4.43 -5.85 3.40
N LYS A 24 4.49 -6.15 2.10
CA LYS A 24 5.45 -5.53 1.19
C LYS A 24 5.19 -4.04 1.01
N LEU A 25 3.93 -3.62 0.87
CA LEU A 25 3.57 -2.20 0.81
C LEU A 25 4.01 -1.48 2.09
N LEU A 26 3.71 -2.04 3.26
CA LEU A 26 4.11 -1.46 4.54
C LEU A 26 5.63 -1.30 4.64
N GLU A 27 6.42 -2.29 4.21
CA GLU A 27 7.88 -2.18 4.17
C GLU A 27 8.31 -1.01 3.28
N LEU A 28 7.75 -0.90 2.07
CA LEU A 28 8.06 0.19 1.14
C LEU A 28 7.65 1.56 1.70
N SER A 29 6.53 1.64 2.40
CA SER A 29 6.08 2.87 3.06
C SER A 29 7.00 3.29 4.19
N GLN A 30 7.51 2.35 4.97
CA GLN A 30 8.45 2.67 6.05
C GLN A 30 9.84 3.06 5.53
N ARG A 31 10.25 2.59 4.35
CA ARG A 31 11.52 3.02 3.73
C ARG A 31 11.56 4.50 3.37
N GLN A 32 10.41 5.12 3.12
CA GLN A 32 10.30 6.56 2.82
C GLN A 32 10.90 7.47 3.92
N PHE A 33 11.03 6.98 5.16
CA PHE A 33 11.65 7.73 6.26
C PHE A 33 13.19 7.67 6.26
N VAL A 34 13.79 6.78 5.47
CA VAL A 34 15.25 6.54 5.45
C VAL A 34 15.88 7.00 4.14
N GLU A 35 15.16 6.90 3.04
CA GLU A 35 15.64 7.36 1.72
C GLU A 35 15.76 8.89 1.69
N SER A 36 16.91 9.40 1.24
CA SER A 36 17.23 10.83 1.27
C SER A 36 17.46 11.41 -0.12
N GLU A 37 17.58 10.56 -1.15
CA GLU A 37 17.82 10.99 -2.52
C GLU A 37 16.54 10.92 -3.37
N THR A 38 16.26 11.96 -4.17
CA THR A 38 15.06 12.05 -5.03
C THR A 38 14.88 10.85 -5.97
N ARG A 39 15.98 10.24 -6.42
CA ARG A 39 15.94 9.06 -7.31
C ARG A 39 15.43 7.79 -6.60
N GLU A 40 15.63 7.70 -5.29
CA GLU A 40 15.16 6.59 -4.46
C GLU A 40 13.62 6.66 -4.31
N TRP A 41 13.05 7.87 -4.33
CA TRP A 41 11.61 8.10 -4.25
C TRP A 41 10.85 7.62 -5.49
N ASP A 42 11.31 7.96 -6.70
CA ASP A 42 10.67 7.50 -7.95
C ASP A 42 10.64 5.97 -8.02
N TRP A 43 11.76 5.33 -7.64
CA TRP A 43 11.86 3.88 -7.60
C TRP A 43 10.94 3.26 -6.54
N LEU A 44 10.83 3.86 -5.35
CA LEU A 44 9.90 3.42 -4.31
C LEU A 44 8.44 3.52 -4.77
N LEU A 45 8.07 4.62 -5.43
CA LEU A 45 6.72 4.81 -5.98
C LEU A 45 6.39 3.75 -7.03
N ASP A 46 7.30 3.46 -7.95
CA ASP A 46 7.13 2.40 -8.95
C ASP A 46 6.92 1.02 -8.30
N LEU A 47 7.63 0.73 -7.21
CA LEU A 47 7.46 -0.54 -6.48
C LEU A 47 6.12 -0.61 -5.74
N LYS A 48 5.68 0.49 -5.13
CA LYS A 48 4.36 0.57 -4.50
C LYS A 48 3.26 0.40 -5.55
N GLN A 49 3.37 1.07 -6.70
CA GLN A 49 2.40 0.96 -7.79
C GLN A 49 2.27 -0.48 -8.30
N LYS A 50 3.38 -1.20 -8.48
CA LYS A 50 3.33 -2.62 -8.86
C LYS A 50 2.57 -3.48 -7.86
N CYS A 51 2.69 -3.19 -6.56
CA CYS A 51 1.95 -3.93 -5.54
C CYS A 51 0.44 -3.60 -5.60
N ILE A 52 0.10 -2.33 -5.84
CA ILE A 52 -1.29 -1.88 -6.02
C ILE A 52 -1.93 -2.54 -7.25
N ASP A 53 -1.22 -2.56 -8.39
CA ASP A 53 -1.71 -3.20 -9.61
C ASP A 53 -1.97 -4.70 -9.41
N GLU A 54 -1.17 -5.36 -8.58
CA GLU A 54 -1.36 -6.77 -8.24
C GLU A 54 -2.56 -6.96 -7.29
N LEU A 55 -2.74 -6.06 -6.31
CA LEU A 55 -3.91 -6.06 -5.43
C LEU A 55 -5.21 -5.88 -6.21
N MET A 56 -5.24 -4.99 -7.21
CA MET A 56 -6.42 -4.80 -8.06
C MET A 56 -6.79 -6.09 -8.81
N LYS A 57 -5.79 -6.85 -9.29
CA LYS A 57 -6.03 -8.15 -9.92
C LYS A 57 -6.55 -9.18 -8.92
N LEU A 58 -6.05 -9.16 -7.68
CA LEU A 58 -6.58 -10.02 -6.63
C LEU A 58 -8.02 -9.67 -6.26
N ASP A 59 -8.39 -8.38 -6.22
CA ASP A 59 -9.78 -7.95 -6.01
C ASP A 59 -10.71 -8.54 -7.08
N GLU A 60 -10.30 -8.50 -8.35
CA GLU A 60 -11.07 -9.11 -9.45
C GLU A 60 -11.24 -10.63 -9.27
N LEU A 61 -10.16 -11.34 -8.91
CA LEU A 61 -10.19 -12.79 -8.67
C LEU A 61 -11.04 -13.17 -7.46
N GLU A 62 -10.94 -12.43 -6.35
CA GLU A 62 -11.75 -12.65 -5.16
C GLU A 62 -13.24 -12.37 -5.43
N ASN A 63 -13.56 -11.34 -6.20
CA ASN A 63 -14.94 -11.06 -6.62
C ASN A 63 -15.51 -12.22 -7.45
N GLN A 64 -14.76 -12.70 -8.44
CA GLN A 64 -15.15 -13.87 -9.23
C GLN A 64 -15.33 -15.12 -8.37
N TRP A 65 -14.41 -15.35 -7.43
CA TRP A 65 -14.50 -16.48 -6.51
C TRP A 65 -15.76 -16.41 -5.64
N ASN A 66 -16.07 -15.22 -5.08
CA ASN A 66 -17.23 -14.98 -4.22
C ASN A 66 -18.58 -15.10 -4.96
N GLU A 67 -18.62 -14.75 -6.25
CA GLU A 67 -19.80 -14.96 -7.09
C GLU A 67 -20.12 -16.45 -7.27
N ILE A 68 -19.08 -17.28 -7.42
CA ILE A 68 -19.18 -18.73 -7.61
C ILE A 68 -19.45 -19.44 -6.27
N HIS A 69 -18.79 -18.99 -5.19
CA HIS A 69 -18.81 -19.63 -3.88
C HIS A 69 -19.40 -18.71 -2.82
N ARG A 70 -20.62 -18.99 -2.38
CA ARG A 70 -21.25 -18.33 -1.22
C ARG A 70 -21.01 -19.13 0.05
N LEU A 71 -19.76 -19.17 0.48
CA LEU A 71 -19.32 -19.93 1.66
C LEU A 71 -18.95 -18.98 2.81
N ASP A 72 -19.30 -19.36 4.03
CA ASP A 72 -18.82 -18.70 5.24
C ASP A 72 -17.30 -18.80 5.37
N TYR A 73 -16.68 -17.87 6.09
CA TYR A 73 -15.25 -17.90 6.37
C TYR A 73 -14.88 -19.03 7.32
N SER A 74 -13.84 -19.79 6.96
CA SER A 74 -13.19 -20.72 7.86
C SER A 74 -12.36 -19.97 8.91
N PRO A 75 -12.02 -20.60 10.04
CA PRO A 75 -11.21 -19.97 11.09
C PRO A 75 -9.87 -19.42 10.60
N GLN A 76 -9.21 -20.10 9.66
CA GLN A 76 -7.91 -19.66 9.09
C GLN A 76 -8.07 -18.42 8.22
N GLU A 77 -9.17 -18.33 7.48
CA GLU A 77 -9.48 -17.16 6.66
C GLU A 77 -9.86 -15.96 7.53
N LEU A 78 -10.59 -16.19 8.62
CA LEU A 78 -10.89 -15.15 9.62
C LEU A 78 -9.61 -14.60 10.27
N GLU A 79 -8.67 -15.47 10.64
CA GLU A 79 -7.36 -15.04 11.16
C GLU A 79 -6.59 -14.19 10.13
N THR A 80 -6.59 -14.63 8.86
CA THR A 80 -5.93 -13.89 7.79
C THR A 80 -6.59 -12.52 7.55
N LEU A 81 -7.92 -12.43 7.64
CA LEU A 81 -8.65 -11.16 7.55
C LEU A 81 -8.31 -10.20 8.71
N GLN A 82 -8.19 -10.71 9.93
CA GLN A 82 -7.77 -9.90 11.08
C GLN A 82 -6.33 -9.37 10.89
N ASN A 83 -5.43 -10.20 10.38
CA ASN A 83 -4.07 -9.78 10.05
C ASN A 83 -4.05 -8.70 8.96
N LEU A 84 -4.88 -8.86 7.93
CA LEU A 84 -5.05 -7.88 6.86
C LEU A 84 -5.56 -6.53 7.39
N GLU A 85 -6.57 -6.53 8.27
CA GLU A 85 -7.10 -5.32 8.90
C GLU A 85 -6.03 -4.60 9.74
N SER A 86 -5.26 -5.37 10.53
CA SER A 86 -4.14 -4.81 11.29
C SER A 86 -3.05 -4.21 10.40
N LEU A 87 -2.70 -4.89 9.29
CA LEU A 87 -1.71 -4.40 8.33
C LEU A 87 -2.19 -3.12 7.63
N LEU A 88 -3.46 -3.04 7.26
CA LEU A 88 -4.05 -1.83 6.67
C LEU A 88 -3.98 -0.64 7.62
N GLY A 89 -4.31 -0.83 8.90
CA GLY A 89 -4.20 0.23 9.91
C GLY A 89 -2.77 0.77 10.00
N ARG A 90 -1.77 -0.11 10.08
CA ARG A 90 -0.35 0.28 10.13
C ARG A 90 0.14 0.94 8.84
N LEU A 91 -0.37 0.51 7.69
CA LEU A 91 -0.05 1.11 6.39
C LEU A 91 -0.60 2.54 6.32
N LEU A 92 -1.86 2.74 6.72
CA LEU A 92 -2.48 4.06 6.79
C LEU A 92 -1.68 5.02 7.69
N GLU A 93 -1.36 4.58 8.91
CA GLU A 93 -0.54 5.37 9.83
C GLU A 93 0.81 5.77 9.22
N SER A 94 1.45 4.86 8.48
CA SER A 94 2.74 5.12 7.83
C SER A 94 2.62 6.14 6.70
N GLU A 95 1.59 6.06 5.87
CA GLU A 95 1.36 7.02 4.77
C GLU A 95 0.98 8.40 5.31
N GLU A 96 0.11 8.49 6.32
CA GLU A 96 -0.27 9.76 6.97
C GLU A 96 0.93 10.46 7.62
N ALA A 97 1.82 9.69 8.26
CA ALA A 97 3.06 10.21 8.82
C ALA A 97 3.99 10.76 7.72
N THR A 98 4.07 10.07 6.57
CA THR A 98 4.86 10.52 5.41
C THR A 98 4.28 11.81 4.83
N GLU A 99 2.97 11.88 4.61
CA GLU A 99 2.29 13.08 4.14
C GLU A 99 2.51 14.27 5.08
N SER A 100 2.39 14.04 6.39
CA SER A 100 2.63 15.06 7.41
C SER A 100 4.06 15.60 7.34
N SER A 101 5.06 14.71 7.20
CA SER A 101 6.47 15.08 7.05
C SER A 101 6.70 15.95 5.79
N MET A 102 6.20 15.51 4.64
CA MET A 102 6.34 16.25 3.37
C MET A 102 5.67 17.62 3.43
N ASN A 103 4.51 17.73 4.08
CA ASN A 103 3.81 19.00 4.25
C ASN A 103 4.61 19.99 5.11
N LEU A 104 5.27 19.52 6.18
CA LEU A 104 6.16 20.36 6.99
C LEU A 104 7.36 20.85 6.18
N GLU A 105 8.00 19.97 5.41
CA GLU A 105 9.13 20.34 4.55
C GLU A 105 8.73 21.38 3.50
N LYS A 106 7.58 21.20 2.83
CA LYS A 106 7.04 22.17 1.88
C LYS A 106 6.81 23.54 2.51
N GLN A 107 6.26 23.59 3.73
CA GLN A 107 6.05 24.85 4.46
C GLN A 107 7.38 25.51 4.81
N PHE A 108 8.40 24.73 5.20
CA PHE A 108 9.73 25.23 5.50
C PHE A 108 10.39 25.84 4.25
N LEU A 109 10.43 25.11 3.13
CA LEU A 109 10.97 25.59 1.86
C LEU A 109 10.25 26.85 1.35
N SER A 110 8.93 26.91 1.52
CA SER A 110 8.14 28.10 1.14
C SER A 110 8.53 29.34 1.94
N LYS A 111 8.83 29.17 3.24
CA LYS A 111 9.31 30.26 4.11
C LYS A 111 10.71 30.71 3.72
N GLU A 112 11.64 29.78 3.50
CA GLU A 112 13.01 30.12 3.05
C GLU A 112 13.01 30.85 1.71
N MET A 113 12.23 30.38 0.73
CA MET A 113 12.09 31.10 -0.55
C MET A 113 11.53 32.50 -0.40
N SER A 114 10.59 32.71 0.52
CA SER A 114 10.04 34.05 0.81
C SER A 114 11.11 34.98 1.38
N GLN A 115 11.92 34.48 2.33
CA GLN A 115 13.03 35.22 2.93
C GLN A 115 14.11 35.56 1.89
N LEU A 116 14.50 34.62 1.04
CA LEU A 116 15.46 34.86 -0.04
C LEU A 116 14.96 35.93 -1.03
N ARG A 117 13.68 35.89 -1.42
CA ARG A 117 13.08 36.94 -2.28
C ARG A 117 13.14 38.31 -1.63
N GLN A 118 12.87 38.41 -0.33
CA GLN A 118 12.99 39.67 0.41
C GLN A 118 14.44 40.17 0.43
N GLN A 119 15.43 39.28 0.62
CA GLN A 119 16.85 39.65 0.63
C GLN A 119 17.40 40.09 -0.73
N VAL A 120 16.90 39.56 -1.85
CA VAL A 120 17.33 39.90 -3.22
C VAL A 120 16.66 41.19 -3.75
N HIS A 121 15.59 41.66 -3.10
CA HIS A 121 14.90 42.92 -3.44
C HIS A 121 15.35 44.14 -2.61
N TYR A 122 16.41 43.99 -1.81
CA TYR A 122 17.18 45.09 -1.21
C TYR A 122 18.52 45.25 -1.92
#